data_AF-A0A6I3THF5-F1
#
_entry.id   AF-A0A6I3THF5-F1
#
_cell.length_a   1.000
_cell.length_b   1.000
_cell.length_c   1.000
_cell.angle_alpha   90.00
_cell.angle_beta   90.00
_cell.angle_gamma   90.00
#
_symmetry.space_group_name_H-M   'P 1'
#
loop_
_entity.id
_entity.type
_entity.pdbx_description
1 polymer ?
#
loop_
_entity_poly.entity_id
_entity_poly.type
_entity_poly.pdbx_seq_one_letter_code
_entity_poly.pdbx_strand_id
1 'polypeptide(L)'
;MKKIVAVISVLSALLLLTACRESEKVSYNVSQEADNFNIVRRVAVINTRTDKVEFEVIGRISVETEANEGKRLEILVETAKGVYKKHMVNLTSWNMYVVEDLEGAEVDQYKYEVNYMPESIIPFKVTKKD
;
A
#
# COMPACT_ATOMS: atom_id res chain seq x y z
N MET A 1 4.18 -53.36 8.77
CA MET A 1 5.37 -52.51 8.59
C MET A 1 5.21 -51.50 7.44
N LYS A 2 4.95 -51.90 6.19
CA LYS A 2 4.77 -50.97 5.04
C LYS A 2 3.71 -49.87 5.26
N LYS A 3 2.58 -50.20 5.90
CA LYS A 3 1.51 -49.24 6.24
C LYS A 3 1.91 -48.24 7.33
N ILE A 4 2.79 -48.61 8.25
CA ILE A 4 3.25 -47.74 9.35
C ILE A 4 4.29 -46.74 8.82
N VAL A 5 5.19 -47.18 7.93
CA VAL A 5 6.16 -46.30 7.26
C VAL A 5 5.46 -45.23 6.43
N ALA A 6 4.39 -45.60 5.71
CA ALA A 6 3.58 -44.65 4.93
C ALA A 6 2.90 -43.58 5.80
N VAL A 7 2.38 -43.96 6.98
CA VAL A 7 1.76 -43.02 7.92
C VAL A 7 2.79 -42.06 8.52
N ILE A 8 3.97 -42.56 8.88
CA ILE A 8 5.06 -41.73 9.41
C ILE A 8 5.56 -40.74 8.34
N SER A 9 5.69 -41.15 7.08
CA SER A 9 6.08 -40.24 6.00
C SER A 9 5.06 -39.13 5.73
N VAL A 10 3.76 -39.42 5.86
CA VAL A 10 2.70 -38.41 5.69
C VAL A 10 2.66 -37.45 6.88
N LEU A 11 2.84 -37.94 8.11
CA LEU A 11 2.94 -37.08 9.30
C LEU A 11 4.16 -36.16 9.24
N SER A 12 5.32 -36.67 8.80
CA SER A 12 6.53 -35.87 8.63
C SER A 12 6.38 -34.83 7.51
N ALA A 13 5.65 -35.14 6.43
CA ALA A 13 5.34 -34.19 5.37
C ALA A 13 4.37 -33.08 5.83
N LEU A 14 3.43 -33.37 6.73
CA LEU A 14 2.50 -32.40 7.30
C LEU A 14 3.18 -31.40 8.25
N LEU A 15 4.22 -31.83 8.98
CA LEU A 15 5.00 -30.94 9.86
C LEU A 15 5.79 -29.88 9.07
N LEU A 16 6.22 -30.19 7.84
CA LEU A 16 6.95 -29.27 6.96
C LEU A 16 6.06 -28.12 6.42
N LEU A 17 4.73 -28.24 6.52
CA LEU A 17 3.77 -27.22 6.04
C LEU A 17 3.47 -26.12 7.07
N THR A 18 4.02 -26.19 8.28
CA THR A 18 3.72 -25.25 9.38
C THR A 18 4.75 -24.13 9.58
N ALA A 19 5.72 -24.00 8.67
CA ALA A 19 6.83 -23.06 8.81
C ALA A 19 6.54 -21.61 8.34
N CYS A 20 5.29 -21.16 8.31
CA CYS A 20 5.01 -19.73 8.11
C CYS A 20 5.33 -18.95 9.37
N ARG A 21 6.11 -17.88 9.24
CA ARG A 21 6.43 -17.03 10.40
C ARG A 21 5.18 -16.24 10.78
N GLU A 22 4.94 -16.05 12.07
CA GLU A 22 3.82 -15.22 12.55
C GLU A 22 3.82 -13.82 11.91
N SER A 23 5.02 -13.26 11.69
CA SER A 23 5.21 -11.97 11.01
C SER A 23 4.68 -11.95 9.57
N GLU A 24 4.73 -13.06 8.83
CA GLU A 24 4.20 -13.13 7.47
C GLU A 24 2.68 -13.07 7.48
N LYS A 25 2.05 -13.75 8.44
CA LYS A 25 0.60 -13.72 8.62
C LYS A 25 0.12 -12.33 9.03
N VAL A 26 0.81 -11.69 9.97
CA VAL A 26 0.47 -10.32 10.41
C VAL A 26 0.64 -9.33 9.24
N SER A 27 1.75 -9.41 8.52
CA SER A 27 2.00 -8.57 7.33
C SER A 27 0.90 -8.73 6.28
N TYR A 28 0.52 -9.97 5.96
CA TYR A 28 -0.57 -10.25 5.02
C TYR A 28 -1.89 -9.62 5.46
N ASN A 29 -2.25 -9.75 6.75
CA ASN A 29 -3.48 -9.17 7.28
C ASN A 29 -3.47 -7.64 7.22
N VAL A 30 -2.35 -7.00 7.57
CA VAL A 30 -2.22 -5.54 7.51
C VAL A 30 -2.38 -5.05 6.07
N SER A 31 -1.74 -5.70 5.10
CA SER A 31 -1.90 -5.39 3.68
C SER A 31 -3.36 -5.56 3.23
N GLN A 32 -4.03 -6.62 3.67
CA GLN A 32 -5.45 -6.85 3.37
C GLN A 32 -6.36 -5.76 3.95
N GLU A 33 -6.13 -5.32 5.20
CA GLU A 33 -6.86 -4.20 5.80
C GLU A 33 -6.64 -2.89 5.02
N ALA A 34 -5.43 -2.67 4.52
CA ALA A 34 -5.10 -1.54 3.68
C ALA A 34 -5.83 -1.57 2.33
N ASP A 35 -5.84 -2.72 1.66
CA ASP A 35 -6.53 -2.92 0.38
C ASP A 35 -8.06 -2.86 0.51
N ASN A 36 -8.58 -3.15 1.70
CA ASN A 36 -9.98 -2.95 2.06
C ASN A 36 -10.30 -1.52 2.50
N PHE A 37 -9.33 -0.60 2.47
CA PHE A 37 -9.49 0.80 2.87
C PHE A 37 -9.88 0.97 4.35
N ASN A 38 -9.49 0.04 5.23
CA ASN A 38 -9.84 0.12 6.65
C ASN A 38 -8.85 0.95 7.48
N ILE A 39 -7.62 1.14 6.98
CA ILE A 39 -6.56 1.90 7.68
C ILE A 39 -6.15 3.15 6.92
N VAL A 40 -5.69 4.17 7.67
CA VAL A 40 -5.14 5.40 7.11
C VAL A 40 -3.63 5.22 6.91
N ARG A 41 -3.17 5.54 5.70
CA ARG A 41 -1.77 5.47 5.32
C ARG A 41 -1.29 6.80 4.77
N ARG A 42 0.02 7.00 4.84
CA ARG A 42 0.74 8.06 4.16
C ARG A 42 1.66 7.45 3.13
N VAL A 43 1.59 7.97 1.91
CA VAL A 43 2.56 7.66 0.86
C VAL A 43 3.36 8.91 0.59
N ALA A 44 4.68 8.83 0.68
CA ALA A 44 5.59 9.92 0.35
C ALA A 44 6.61 9.46 -0.68
N VAL A 45 6.76 10.20 -1.77
CA VAL A 45 7.80 10.01 -2.79
C VAL A 45 8.82 11.12 -2.64
N ILE A 46 10.08 10.74 -2.42
CA ILE A 46 11.18 11.62 -2.09
C ILE A 46 12.23 11.54 -3.18
N ASN A 47 12.75 12.68 -3.57
CA ASN A 47 13.87 12.79 -4.49
C ASN A 47 15.18 12.66 -3.72
N THR A 48 15.92 11.57 -3.96
CA THR A 48 17.20 11.25 -3.28
C THR A 48 18.36 12.15 -3.71
N ARG A 49 18.19 12.98 -4.75
CA ARG A 49 19.18 13.97 -5.17
C ARG A 49 19.03 15.30 -4.43
N THR A 50 17.81 15.66 -4.06
CA THR A 50 17.48 16.98 -3.50
C THR A 50 16.94 16.92 -2.07
N ASP A 51 16.70 15.72 -1.55
CA ASP A 51 16.10 15.44 -0.25
C ASP A 51 14.70 16.04 -0.07
N LYS A 52 14.01 16.35 -1.17
CA LYS A 52 12.67 16.93 -1.18
C LYS A 52 11.60 15.86 -1.39
N VAL A 53 10.49 15.98 -0.68
CA VAL A 53 9.26 15.23 -0.96
C VAL A 53 8.65 15.80 -2.24
N GLU A 54 8.56 15.02 -3.31
CA GLU A 54 7.96 15.48 -4.58
C GLU A 54 6.44 15.25 -4.61
N PHE A 55 5.99 14.22 -3.89
CA PHE A 55 4.59 13.86 -3.79
C PHE A 55 4.31 13.24 -2.42
N GLU A 56 3.21 13.65 -1.80
CA GLU A 56 2.69 13.08 -0.58
C GLU A 56 1.18 12.97 -0.67
N VAL A 57 0.64 11.86 -0.18
CA VAL A 57 -0.79 11.65 -0.05
C VAL A 57 -1.09 10.92 1.24
N ILE A 58 -2.11 11.39 1.95
CA ILE A 58 -2.61 10.81 3.19
C ILE A 58 -4.08 10.46 3.00
N GLY A 59 -4.48 9.27 3.46
CA GLY A 59 -5.88 8.84 3.47
C GLY A 59 -6.01 7.33 3.63
N ARG A 60 -7.20 6.80 3.33
CA ARG A 60 -7.40 5.35 3.17
C ARG A 60 -6.90 4.93 1.81
N ILE A 61 -5.75 4.26 1.79
CA ILE A 61 -4.98 4.03 0.57
C ILE A 61 -4.79 2.53 0.34
N SER A 62 -4.91 2.08 -0.91
CA SER A 62 -4.31 0.85 -1.46
C SER A 62 -3.11 1.23 -2.35
N VAL A 63 -2.01 0.46 -2.32
CA VAL A 63 -0.78 0.75 -3.07
C VAL A 63 -0.34 -0.49 -3.83
N GLU A 64 -0.11 -0.35 -5.13
CA GLU A 64 0.52 -1.35 -5.98
C GLU A 64 1.93 -0.85 -6.37
N THR A 65 2.95 -1.64 -6.01
CA THR A 65 4.37 -1.29 -6.18
C THR A 65 5.01 -1.96 -7.38
N GLU A 66 4.44 -3.04 -7.91
CA GLU A 66 5.00 -3.83 -9.01
C GLU A 66 4.49 -3.39 -10.39
N ALA A 67 3.59 -2.41 -10.43
CA ALA A 67 3.08 -1.86 -11.68
C ALA A 67 4.23 -1.37 -12.58
N ASN A 68 4.16 -1.74 -13.86
CA ASN A 68 5.19 -1.43 -14.85
C ASN A 68 6.60 -1.86 -14.41
N GLU A 69 6.74 -3.10 -13.92
CA GLU A 69 8.02 -3.68 -13.48
C GLU A 69 8.67 -2.88 -12.33
N GLY A 70 7.86 -2.37 -11.40
CA GLY A 70 8.34 -1.56 -10.28
C GLY A 70 8.70 -0.11 -10.63
N LYS A 71 8.44 0.34 -11.87
CA LYS A 71 8.75 1.71 -12.33
C LYS A 71 7.61 2.70 -12.10
N ARG A 72 6.48 2.25 -11.55
CA ARG A 72 5.33 3.10 -11.28
C ARG A 72 4.64 2.70 -9.99
N LEU A 73 4.39 3.69 -9.14
CA LEU A 73 3.57 3.52 -7.96
C LEU A 73 2.11 3.83 -8.34
N GLU A 74 1.21 2.88 -8.15
CA GLU A 74 -0.22 3.11 -8.31
C GLU A 74 -0.89 3.20 -6.94
N ILE A 75 -1.54 4.33 -6.68
CA ILE A 75 -2.08 4.67 -5.36
C ILE A 75 -3.57 4.90 -5.54
N LEU A 76 -4.39 4.04 -4.94
CA LEU A 76 -5.84 4.19 -4.92
C LEU A 76 -6.25 4.75 -3.57
N VAL A 77 -7.05 5.82 -3.56
CA VAL A 77 -7.45 6.50 -2.32
C VAL A 77 -8.96 6.61 -2.24
N GLU A 78 -9.55 6.14 -1.15
CA GLU A 78 -10.97 6.37 -0.84
C GLU A 78 -11.14 7.78 -0.27
N THR A 79 -11.76 8.67 -1.04
CA THR A 79 -11.93 10.10 -0.68
C THR A 79 -13.30 10.40 -0.05
N ALA A 80 -14.25 9.50 -0.26
CA ALA A 80 -15.54 9.42 0.42
C ALA A 80 -16.04 7.98 0.25
N LYS A 81 -17.08 7.57 1.00
CA LYS A 81 -17.62 6.20 0.94
C LYS A 81 -17.90 5.76 -0.50
N GLY A 82 -17.12 4.80 -1.00
CA GLY A 82 -17.24 4.28 -2.37
C GLY A 82 -16.78 5.24 -3.48
N VAL A 83 -16.10 6.34 -3.15
CA VAL A 83 -15.57 7.34 -4.10
C VAL A 83 -14.05 7.29 -4.08
N TYR A 84 -13.46 6.79 -5.16
CA TYR A 84 -12.02 6.53 -5.25
C TYR A 84 -11.32 7.49 -6.22
N LYS A 85 -10.08 7.85 -5.89
CA LYS A 85 -9.16 8.54 -6.79
C LYS A 85 -7.91 7.70 -6.99
N LYS A 86 -7.44 7.59 -8.22
CA LYS A 86 -6.21 6.86 -8.57
C LYS A 86 -5.09 7.85 -8.93
N HIS A 87 -3.94 7.69 -8.32
CA HIS A 87 -2.70 8.37 -8.69
C HIS A 87 -1.74 7.36 -9.28
N MET A 88 -1.03 7.78 -10.32
CA MET A 88 -0.01 6.98 -10.99
C MET A 88 1.27 7.80 -11.00
N VAL A 89 2.23 7.42 -10.16
CA VAL A 89 3.49 8.15 -10.00
C VAL A 89 4.60 7.34 -10.66
N ASN A 90 5.12 7.82 -11.78
CA ASN A 90 6.28 7.20 -12.40
C ASN A 90 7.52 7.43 -11.53
N LEU A 91 8.28 6.38 -11.31
CA LEU A 91 9.51 6.41 -10.52
C LEU A 91 10.73 6.51 -11.45
N THR A 92 11.69 7.32 -11.04
CA THR A 92 13.01 7.44 -11.68
C THR A 92 14.09 6.82 -10.79
N SER A 93 15.34 6.81 -11.25
CA SER A 93 16.50 6.40 -10.44
C SER A 93 16.75 7.30 -9.23
N TRP A 94 16.15 8.49 -9.18
CA TRP A 94 16.31 9.45 -8.09
C TRP A 94 15.14 9.45 -7.12
N ASN A 95 14.18 8.54 -7.26
CA ASN A 95 13.04 8.46 -6.36
C ASN A 95 13.25 7.34 -5.34
N MET A 96 12.93 7.65 -4.09
CA MET A 96 12.57 6.66 -3.08
C MET A 96 11.12 6.93 -2.65
N TYR A 97 10.45 5.93 -2.11
CA TYR A 97 9.12 6.13 -1.54
C TYR A 97 9.00 5.39 -0.21
N VAL A 98 8.09 5.89 0.61
CA VAL A 98 7.70 5.29 1.88
C VAL A 98 6.18 5.17 1.88
N VAL A 99 5.69 3.99 2.26
CA VAL A 99 4.29 3.74 2.60
C VAL A 99 4.24 3.48 4.10
N GLU A 100 3.58 4.36 4.83
CA GLU A 100 3.51 4.34 6.29
C GLU A 100 2.06 4.12 6.72
N ASP A 101 1.84 3.11 7.55
CA ASP A 101 0.55 2.89 8.22
C ASP A 101 0.47 3.82 9.44
N LEU A 102 -0.41 4.82 9.41
CA LEU A 102 -0.35 5.92 10.36
C LEU A 102 -0.99 5.61 11.72
N GLU A 103 -2.09 4.84 11.79
CA GLU A 103 -2.68 4.28 13.02
C GLU A 103 -4.05 3.65 12.76
N GLY A 104 -4.52 2.83 13.71
CA GLY A 104 -5.84 2.20 13.72
C GLY A 104 -6.94 3.05 14.35
N ALA A 105 -8.07 3.18 13.64
CA ALA A 105 -9.42 3.52 14.10
C ALA A 105 -9.77 4.91 14.72
N GLU A 106 -8.84 5.83 15.03
CA GLU A 106 -9.22 7.18 15.53
C GLU A 106 -8.79 8.38 14.67
N VAL A 107 -8.44 8.14 13.41
CA VAL A 107 -8.18 9.22 12.44
C VAL A 107 -9.46 9.45 11.63
N ASP A 108 -9.87 10.71 11.43
CA ASP A 108 -11.00 11.08 10.56
C ASP A 108 -10.90 10.33 9.23
N GLN A 109 -11.78 9.34 9.07
CA GLN A 109 -11.73 8.33 8.01
C GLN A 109 -11.79 8.90 6.59
N TYR A 110 -12.20 10.16 6.45
CA TYR A 110 -12.30 10.86 5.17
C TYR A 110 -11.28 12.00 5.01
N LYS A 111 -10.28 12.11 5.90
CA LYS A 111 -9.18 13.07 5.73
C LYS A 111 -8.30 12.63 4.57
N TYR A 112 -8.49 13.28 3.43
CA TYR A 112 -7.69 13.10 2.22
C TYR A 112 -6.90 14.37 1.92
N GLU A 113 -5.59 14.25 1.91
CA GLU A 113 -4.68 15.36 1.63
C GLU A 113 -3.67 14.92 0.58
N VAL A 114 -3.41 15.78 -0.40
CA VAL A 114 -2.37 15.58 -1.41
C VAL A 114 -1.50 16.81 -1.45
N ASN A 115 -0.20 16.60 -1.24
CA ASN A 115 0.81 17.62 -1.27
C ASN A 115 1.78 17.30 -2.42
N TYR A 116 1.92 18.24 -3.37
CA TYR A 116 2.93 18.16 -4.43
C TYR A 116 3.99 19.21 -4.17
N MET A 117 5.27 18.86 -4.19
CA MET A 117 6.33 19.86 -4.13
C MET A 117 7.28 19.80 -5.32
N PRO A 118 7.75 20.96 -5.83
CA PRO A 118 7.39 22.33 -5.43
C PRO A 118 5.94 22.68 -5.82
N GLU A 119 5.27 23.58 -5.06
CA GLU A 119 3.84 23.97 -5.13
C GLU A 119 3.29 24.42 -6.51
N SER A 120 4.09 24.32 -7.56
CA SER A 120 3.77 24.62 -8.96
C SER A 120 2.58 23.84 -9.56
N ILE A 121 2.10 22.76 -8.93
CA ILE A 121 0.90 22.03 -9.36
C ILE A 121 -0.28 22.43 -8.47
N ILE A 122 -0.98 23.51 -8.84
CA ILE A 122 -2.20 23.95 -8.13
C ILE A 122 -3.35 23.00 -8.49
N PRO A 123 -3.99 22.33 -7.52
CA PRO A 123 -5.16 21.50 -7.78
C PRO A 123 -6.29 22.32 -8.41
N PHE A 124 -6.82 21.90 -9.56
CA PHE A 124 -7.99 22.53 -10.18
C PHE A 124 -9.23 21.67 -10.01
N LYS A 125 -10.39 22.31 -9.81
CA LYS A 125 -11.69 21.64 -9.71
C LYS A 125 -12.39 21.71 -11.06
N VAL A 126 -12.70 20.55 -11.65
CA VAL A 126 -13.51 20.49 -12.87
C VAL A 126 -14.98 20.68 -12.48
N THR A 127 -15.58 21.81 -12.83
CA THR A 127 -17.03 22.01 -12.78
C THR A 127 -17.63 21.63 -14.12
N LYS A 128 -18.50 20.63 -14.13
CA LYS A 128 -19.32 20.30 -15.30
C LYS A 128 -20.40 21.39 -15.41
N LYS A 129 -20.48 22.09 -16.54
CA LYS A 129 -21.65 22.91 -16.88
C LYS A 129 -22.68 21.98 -17.53
N ASP A 130 -23.90 22.03 -17.03
CA ASP A 130 -25.07 21.40 -17.64
C ASP A 130 -25.38 22.02 -19.01
#